data_AF-A0A8T5FBF5-F1
#
_entry.id   AF-A0A8T5FBF5-F1
#
_cell.length_a   1.000
_cell.length_b   1.000
_cell.length_c   1.000
_cell.angle_alpha   90.00
_cell.angle_beta   90.00
_cell.angle_gamma   90.00
#
_symmetry.space_group_name_H-M   'P 1'
#
loop_
_entity.id
_entity.type
_entity.pdbx_description
1 polymer ?
#
loop_
_entity_poly.entity_id
_entity_poly.type
_entity_poly.pdbx_seq_one_letter_code
_entity_poly.pdbx_strand_id
1 'polypeptide(L)'
;MNDQELVDAVLELATGTDNQIPIPVKSLREKYFLHQPRYSELRNAFDTSSFVKGNAWNWHQFVDMVMEPPEKRQDMYQRTLSLLSDFGSNKKYFVLRTDTGLYHVPNALSDLNRLKIISEEYFDIYKNIMKKIHFDHPAEKQIGRIKGKINWGETIKISNGNFPINFVTSLSKKNFKTPENILLVLCAYWMLKESDKILKTDFIIPLTERSRKTLSDISKKSKFILEKFPFDEVLDLSKQFWDFEYEPPSDEIKNLELKTKKRILQGTIKNPHYVKLLKWIQKFRDLGIKSLDKQSPTQNILDSLKNIDTIYEIWIFMEFITYLNERELLLDFELLDNPHCTFVHRDMEIKFQFGANFYPSDGLVWAKHHSPDFIATTNSYLNHDVVLGVFDAKNYSKGEDVGGTHDKMLAYLNNFDTNFGALIYPNHPEDWDRQTEPENETDEQLEKRQRNILEKSVFQTHLPKYLKDEKKLIRKKTLLTPWDDLEDEYKELIPRWSQVNTQNNSGKKYRFHRDQTLSYLKMNPELTVHSIDAKNKTLDYIFNTIVSGADDVFHNRGKITP
;
A
#
# COMPACT_ATOMS: atom_id res chain seq x y z
N MET A 1 17.13 29.12 -9.67
CA MET A 1 16.53 27.79 -9.78
C MET A 1 15.52 27.62 -8.67
N ASN A 2 14.25 27.46 -9.01
CA ASN A 2 13.23 26.95 -8.08
C ASN A 2 13.35 25.41 -7.96
N ASP A 3 12.58 24.80 -7.06
CA ASP A 3 12.69 23.36 -6.79
C ASP A 3 12.42 22.49 -8.03
N GLN A 4 11.53 22.91 -8.93
CA GLN A 4 11.25 22.18 -10.18
C GLN A 4 12.40 22.34 -11.19
N GLU A 5 12.95 23.55 -11.34
CA GLU A 5 14.12 23.81 -12.18
C GLU A 5 15.35 23.02 -11.72
N LEU A 6 15.47 22.77 -10.40
CA LEU A 6 16.54 21.94 -9.83
C LEU A 6 16.35 20.45 -10.17
N VAL A 7 15.12 19.95 -10.12
CA VAL A 7 14.76 18.58 -10.53
C VAL A 7 15.07 18.38 -12.02
N ASP A 8 14.60 19.31 -12.86
CA ASP A 8 14.79 19.24 -14.31
C ASP A 8 16.28 19.29 -14.68
N ALA A 9 17.08 20.12 -14.00
CA ALA A 9 18.53 20.19 -14.22
C ALA A 9 19.27 18.88 -13.88
N VAL A 10 18.84 18.15 -12.84
CA VAL A 10 19.42 16.85 -12.51
C VAL A 10 19.01 15.79 -13.54
N LEU A 11 17.76 15.81 -14.01
CA LEU A 11 17.31 14.93 -15.10
C LEU A 11 18.11 15.17 -16.37
N GLU A 12 18.29 16.43 -16.79
CA GLU A 12 19.07 16.79 -17.97
C GLU A 12 20.53 16.32 -17.89
N LEU A 13 21.15 16.43 -16.70
CA LEU A 13 22.51 15.91 -16.49
C LEU A 13 22.58 14.38 -16.59
N ALA A 14 21.54 13.68 -16.14
CA ALA A 14 21.47 12.23 -16.16
C ALA A 14 21.09 11.66 -17.54
N THR A 15 20.23 12.34 -18.29
CA THR A 15 19.74 11.90 -19.62
C THR A 15 20.56 12.46 -20.77
N GLY A 16 21.36 13.50 -20.53
CA GLY A 16 22.04 14.27 -21.56
C GLY A 16 21.08 15.22 -22.30
N THR A 17 21.68 16.16 -23.04
CA THR A 17 20.99 17.05 -23.99
C THR A 17 21.65 16.92 -25.36
N ASP A 18 21.06 17.52 -26.42
CA ASP A 18 21.58 17.43 -27.80
C ASP A 18 23.07 17.82 -27.95
N ASN A 19 23.65 18.52 -26.97
CA ASN A 19 25.05 18.97 -26.96
C ASN A 19 25.88 18.49 -25.74
N GLN A 20 25.35 17.64 -24.86
CA GLN A 20 26.08 17.13 -23.69
C GLN A 20 25.87 15.64 -23.47
N ILE A 21 26.99 14.93 -23.26
CA ILE A 21 27.02 13.50 -22.94
C ILE A 21 26.34 13.27 -21.58
N PRO A 22 25.43 12.29 -21.46
CA PRO A 22 24.80 11.94 -20.19
C PRO A 22 25.84 11.58 -19.13
N ILE A 23 25.65 12.09 -17.91
CA ILE A 23 26.51 11.75 -16.77
C ILE A 23 25.91 10.51 -16.10
N PRO A 24 26.70 9.44 -15.87
CA PRO A 24 26.23 8.28 -15.14
C PRO A 24 25.67 8.67 -13.77
N VAL A 25 24.49 8.16 -13.43
CA VAL A 25 23.81 8.46 -12.16
C VAL A 25 24.72 8.19 -10.96
N LYS A 26 25.55 7.15 -11.01
CA LYS A 26 26.56 6.85 -9.99
C LYS A 26 27.50 8.02 -9.71
N SER A 27 27.96 8.70 -10.76
CA SER A 27 28.84 9.87 -10.65
C SER A 27 28.09 11.12 -10.18
N LEU A 28 26.82 11.28 -10.56
CA LEU A 28 25.96 12.37 -10.06
C LEU A 28 25.74 12.27 -8.54
N ARG A 29 25.65 11.04 -8.01
CA ARG A 29 25.39 10.76 -6.59
C ARG A 29 26.59 11.02 -5.69
N GLU A 30 27.80 11.10 -6.22
CA GLU A 30 29.00 11.27 -5.41
C GLU A 30 28.97 12.54 -4.56
N LYS A 31 29.38 12.43 -3.29
CA LYS A 31 29.38 13.54 -2.33
C LYS A 31 30.14 14.78 -2.83
N TYR A 32 31.16 14.57 -3.66
CA TYR A 32 32.00 15.63 -4.22
C TYR A 32 31.50 16.20 -5.55
N PHE A 33 30.42 15.64 -6.13
CA PHE A 33 29.91 16.07 -7.43
C PHE A 33 29.54 17.57 -7.42
N LEU A 34 28.74 18.00 -6.44
CA LEU A 34 28.37 19.41 -6.24
C LEU A 34 29.55 20.33 -5.87
N HIS A 35 30.67 19.76 -5.42
CA HIS A 35 31.85 20.55 -5.07
C HIS A 35 32.74 20.89 -6.27
N GLN A 36 32.40 20.37 -7.46
CA GLN A 36 33.09 20.74 -8.69
C GLN A 36 32.71 22.18 -9.10
N PRO A 37 33.68 23.04 -9.48
CA PRO A 37 33.42 24.46 -9.80
C PRO A 37 32.32 24.69 -10.85
N ARG A 38 32.22 23.77 -11.82
CA ARG A 38 31.23 23.81 -12.91
C ARG A 38 29.77 23.62 -12.48
N TYR A 39 29.52 23.11 -11.27
CA TYR A 39 28.17 22.88 -10.74
C TYR A 39 27.83 23.78 -9.54
N SER A 40 28.53 24.91 -9.41
CA SER A 40 28.32 25.87 -8.31
C SER A 40 26.90 26.45 -8.28
N GLU A 41 26.28 26.67 -9.44
CA GLU A 41 24.88 27.11 -9.53
C GLU A 41 23.90 26.02 -9.04
N LEU A 42 24.13 24.76 -9.42
CA LEU A 42 23.34 23.60 -8.99
C LEU A 42 23.46 23.38 -7.47
N ARG A 43 24.67 23.55 -6.93
CA ARG A 43 24.91 23.50 -5.48
C ARG A 43 24.15 24.59 -4.74
N ASN A 44 24.23 25.84 -5.21
CA ASN A 44 23.52 26.95 -4.58
C ASN A 44 22.00 26.76 -4.65
N ALA A 45 21.49 26.22 -5.75
CA ALA A 45 20.09 25.86 -5.90
C ALA A 45 19.65 24.76 -4.92
N PHE A 46 20.45 23.69 -4.78
CA PHE A 46 20.19 22.63 -3.82
C PHE A 46 20.23 23.15 -2.38
N ASP A 47 21.28 23.87 -1.99
CA ASP A 47 21.48 24.39 -0.63
C ASP A 47 20.37 25.39 -0.19
N THR A 48 19.71 26.05 -1.14
CA THR A 48 18.62 27.01 -0.88
C THR A 48 17.21 26.46 -1.08
N SER A 49 17.10 25.24 -1.63
CA SER A 49 15.85 24.56 -1.94
C SER A 49 15.01 24.24 -0.70
N SER A 50 13.74 23.91 -0.91
CA SER A 50 12.91 23.38 0.18
C SER A 50 13.41 22.03 0.73
N PHE A 51 14.22 21.29 -0.05
CA PHE A 51 14.75 19.97 0.33
C PHE A 51 15.82 20.05 1.43
N VAL A 52 16.62 21.13 1.47
CA VAL A 52 17.72 21.27 2.46
C VAL A 52 17.28 22.01 3.73
N LYS A 53 16.22 22.82 3.67
CA LYS A 53 15.70 23.56 4.83
C LYS A 53 15.23 22.60 5.94
N GLY A 54 16.05 22.47 7.00
CA GLY A 54 15.79 21.60 8.15
C GLY A 54 16.70 20.37 8.27
N ASN A 55 17.83 20.30 7.55
CA ASN A 55 18.75 19.14 7.51
C ASN A 55 18.08 17.84 7.01
N ALA A 56 17.13 17.96 6.10
CA ALA A 56 16.29 16.83 5.71
C ALA A 56 16.90 15.96 4.58
N TRP A 57 17.71 16.52 3.67
CA TRP A 57 18.18 15.81 2.46
C TRP A 57 19.68 16.00 2.21
N ASN A 58 20.38 14.89 1.92
CA ASN A 58 21.70 14.90 1.32
C ASN A 58 21.62 14.94 -0.22
N TRP A 59 22.72 15.28 -0.90
CA TRP A 59 22.73 15.39 -2.37
C TRP A 59 22.39 14.07 -3.08
N HIS A 60 23.02 12.95 -2.69
CA HIS A 60 22.76 11.64 -3.29
C HIS A 60 21.27 11.26 -3.17
N GLN A 61 20.69 11.49 -1.99
CA GLN A 61 19.29 11.34 -1.68
C GLN A 61 18.39 12.14 -2.66
N PHE A 62 18.69 13.42 -2.86
CA PHE A 62 17.97 14.25 -3.83
C PHE A 62 18.07 13.71 -5.26
N VAL A 63 19.26 13.33 -5.72
CA VAL A 63 19.46 12.73 -7.03
C VAL A 63 18.61 11.46 -7.19
N ASP A 64 18.55 10.62 -6.16
CA ASP A 64 17.77 9.38 -6.20
C ASP A 64 16.27 9.62 -6.31
N MET A 65 15.75 10.62 -5.59
CA MET A 65 14.36 11.03 -5.72
C MET A 65 14.02 11.49 -7.15
N VAL A 66 14.95 12.22 -7.78
CA VAL A 66 14.76 12.71 -9.14
C VAL A 66 14.79 11.58 -10.16
N MET A 67 15.70 10.61 -9.97
CA MET A 67 15.88 9.49 -10.89
C MET A 67 14.83 8.38 -10.72
N GLU A 68 14.18 8.28 -9.57
CA GLU A 68 13.18 7.24 -9.31
C GLU A 68 11.79 7.62 -9.89
N PRO A 69 11.20 6.79 -10.76
CA PRO A 69 9.90 7.06 -11.36
C PRO A 69 8.84 7.34 -10.28
N PRO A 70 8.09 8.46 -10.37
CA PRO A 70 7.05 8.80 -9.38
C PRO A 70 6.00 7.71 -9.19
N GLU A 71 5.75 6.91 -10.23
CA GLU A 71 4.80 5.80 -10.24
C GLU A 71 5.19 4.70 -9.25
N LYS A 72 6.48 4.36 -9.12
CA LYS A 72 6.94 3.28 -8.23
C LYS A 72 6.71 3.60 -6.75
N ARG A 73 7.02 4.85 -6.35
CA ARG A 73 6.78 5.34 -4.98
C ARG A 73 5.29 5.45 -4.67
N GLN A 74 4.50 5.81 -5.67
CA GLN A 74 3.06 5.91 -5.55
C GLN A 74 2.41 4.53 -5.34
N ASP A 75 2.90 3.47 -6.00
CA ASP A 75 2.39 2.10 -5.84
C ASP A 75 2.67 1.53 -4.44
N MET A 76 3.91 1.67 -3.93
CA MET A 76 4.27 1.27 -2.57
C MET A 76 3.37 1.96 -1.55
N TYR A 77 3.22 3.28 -1.68
CA TYR A 77 2.37 4.07 -0.79
C TYR A 77 0.91 3.62 -0.85
N GLN A 78 0.37 3.43 -2.05
CA GLN A 78 -1.01 2.94 -2.23
C GLN A 78 -1.20 1.56 -1.60
N ARG A 79 -0.22 0.67 -1.75
CA ARG A 79 -0.24 -0.65 -1.12
C ARG A 79 -0.22 -0.53 0.40
N THR A 80 0.67 0.27 0.98
CA THR A 80 0.72 0.53 2.43
C THR A 80 -0.61 1.09 2.94
N LEU A 81 -1.23 2.02 2.21
CA LEU A 81 -2.54 2.56 2.56
C LEU A 81 -3.68 1.54 2.48
N SER A 82 -3.61 0.62 1.51
CA SER A 82 -4.54 -0.51 1.41
C SER A 82 -4.37 -1.43 2.62
N LEU A 83 -3.15 -1.84 2.92
CA LEU A 83 -2.84 -2.71 4.05
C LEU A 83 -3.33 -2.09 5.36
N LEU A 84 -3.01 -0.82 5.62
CA LEU A 84 -3.51 -0.11 6.81
C LEU A 84 -5.04 0.00 6.84
N SER A 85 -5.71 0.01 5.69
CA SER A 85 -7.18 -0.05 5.61
C SER A 85 -7.72 -1.43 5.98
N ASP A 86 -7.02 -2.49 5.59
CA ASP A 86 -7.46 -3.87 5.80
C ASP A 86 -7.38 -4.26 7.29
N PHE A 87 -6.47 -3.65 8.06
CA PHE A 87 -6.29 -3.91 9.50
C PHE A 87 -6.75 -2.78 10.44
N GLY A 88 -7.03 -1.58 9.92
CA GLY A 88 -7.45 -0.44 10.74
C GLY A 88 -8.93 -0.48 11.10
N SER A 89 -9.27 -0.40 12.39
CA SER A 89 -10.60 0.08 12.78
C SER A 89 -10.74 1.55 12.39
N ASN A 90 -11.89 1.99 11.87
CA ASN A 90 -12.22 3.35 11.35
C ASN A 90 -11.96 4.55 12.33
N LYS A 91 -11.23 4.35 13.43
CA LYS A 91 -10.99 5.32 14.51
C LYS A 91 -9.54 5.35 15.05
N LYS A 92 -8.62 4.51 14.58
CA LYS A 92 -7.22 4.47 15.08
C LYS A 92 -6.25 4.88 13.97
N TYR A 93 -5.78 6.12 14.03
CA TYR A 93 -4.75 6.65 13.13
C TYR A 93 -3.35 6.22 13.61
N PHE A 94 -2.49 5.78 12.70
CA PHE A 94 -1.06 5.54 12.93
C PHE A 94 -0.40 6.89 13.27
N VAL A 95 0.28 7.00 14.41
CA VAL A 95 0.96 8.24 14.80
C VAL A 95 2.46 8.08 14.59
N LEU A 96 2.97 8.71 13.55
CA LEU A 96 4.39 8.77 13.21
C LEU A 96 5.05 9.92 13.94
N ARG A 97 6.06 9.63 14.76
CA ARG A 97 7.00 10.65 15.22
C ARG A 97 8.19 10.64 14.28
N THR A 98 8.29 11.66 13.44
CA THR A 98 9.51 11.92 12.66
C THR A 98 10.21 13.16 13.21
N ASP A 99 11.47 13.38 12.81
CA ASP A 99 12.21 14.60 13.13
C ASP A 99 11.53 15.88 12.60
N THR A 100 10.65 15.74 11.60
CA THR A 100 9.89 16.83 10.97
C THR A 100 8.51 17.04 11.59
N GLY A 101 8.07 16.18 12.51
CA GLY A 101 6.84 16.34 13.27
C GLY A 101 6.07 15.05 13.53
N LEU A 102 4.85 15.20 14.07
CA LEU A 102 3.89 14.12 14.25
C LEU A 102 3.02 13.98 12.99
N TYR A 103 3.01 12.82 12.35
CA TYR A 103 2.17 12.52 11.18
C TYR A 103 1.12 11.47 11.54
N HIS A 104 -0.11 11.67 11.08
CA HIS A 104 -1.19 10.69 11.23
C HIS A 104 -1.39 9.94 9.91
N VAL A 105 -1.34 8.60 9.90
CA VAL A 105 -1.67 7.76 8.73
C VAL A 105 -2.94 6.96 9.02
N PRO A 106 -4.00 7.07 8.21
CA PRO A 106 -4.08 7.84 6.97
C PRO A 106 -4.09 9.36 7.19
N ASN A 107 -3.36 10.10 6.33
CA ASN A 107 -3.42 11.57 6.27
C ASN A 107 -4.63 12.02 5.43
N ALA A 108 -4.99 13.30 5.47
CA ALA A 108 -6.10 13.86 4.67
C ALA A 108 -5.96 13.57 3.15
N LEU A 109 -4.74 13.32 2.66
CA LEU A 109 -4.47 12.92 1.28
C LEU A 109 -4.78 11.43 1.00
N SER A 110 -4.62 10.55 1.98
CA SER A 110 -5.09 9.16 1.92
C SER A 110 -6.62 9.13 1.85
N ASP A 111 -7.31 9.95 2.63
CA ASP A 111 -8.77 10.07 2.53
C ASP A 111 -9.19 10.63 1.16
N LEU A 112 -8.41 11.55 0.59
CA LEU A 112 -8.61 12.06 -0.77
C LEU A 112 -8.37 11.00 -1.84
N ASN A 113 -7.31 10.19 -1.73
CA ASN A 113 -7.02 9.10 -2.66
C ASN A 113 -8.09 8.00 -2.56
N ARG A 114 -8.53 7.67 -1.34
CA ARG A 114 -9.64 6.75 -1.11
C ARG A 114 -10.95 7.28 -1.68
N LEU A 115 -11.26 8.55 -1.46
CA LEU A 115 -12.42 9.22 -2.05
C LEU A 115 -12.33 9.24 -3.58
N LYS A 116 -11.14 9.46 -4.15
CA LYS A 116 -10.91 9.39 -5.59
C LYS A 116 -11.24 7.99 -6.12
N ILE A 117 -10.66 6.93 -5.56
CA ILE A 117 -10.90 5.54 -5.98
C ILE A 117 -12.39 5.19 -5.86
N ILE A 118 -13.01 5.51 -4.73
CA ILE A 118 -14.43 5.24 -4.48
C ILE A 118 -15.31 6.06 -5.41
N SER A 119 -14.94 7.30 -5.75
CA SER A 119 -15.68 8.10 -6.73
C SER A 119 -15.61 7.51 -8.14
N GLU A 120 -14.44 6.99 -8.56
CA GLU A 120 -14.28 6.32 -9.86
C GLU A 120 -15.11 5.03 -9.93
N GLU A 121 -15.08 4.22 -8.87
CA GLU A 121 -15.94 3.03 -8.74
C GLU A 121 -17.43 3.40 -8.84
N TYR A 122 -17.85 4.46 -8.15
CA TYR A 122 -19.22 4.95 -8.22
C TYR A 122 -19.60 5.39 -9.63
N PHE A 123 -18.75 6.17 -10.32
CA PHE A 123 -19.09 6.68 -11.65
C PHE A 123 -19.25 5.55 -12.67
N ASP A 124 -18.48 4.46 -12.55
CA ASP A 124 -18.70 3.27 -13.36
C ASP A 124 -20.01 2.55 -13.00
N ILE A 125 -20.31 2.38 -11.70
CA ILE A 125 -21.59 1.82 -11.22
C ILE A 125 -22.75 2.63 -11.79
N TYR A 126 -22.72 3.96 -11.67
CA TYR A 126 -23.74 4.87 -12.19
C TYR A 126 -23.92 4.70 -13.70
N LYS A 127 -22.83 4.75 -14.48
CA LYS A 127 -22.88 4.59 -15.93
C LYS A 127 -23.53 3.27 -16.35
N ASN A 128 -23.20 2.18 -15.67
CA ASN A 128 -23.73 0.86 -15.99
C ASN A 128 -25.17 0.65 -15.49
N ILE A 129 -25.56 1.28 -14.38
CA ILE A 129 -26.96 1.33 -13.96
C ILE A 129 -27.78 2.12 -14.98
N MET A 130 -27.32 3.29 -15.42
CA MET A 130 -28.06 4.14 -16.36
C MET A 130 -28.33 3.47 -17.72
N LYS A 131 -27.43 2.60 -18.21
CA LYS A 131 -27.66 1.80 -19.42
C LYS A 131 -28.87 0.86 -19.29
N LYS A 132 -29.16 0.37 -18.09
CA LYS A 132 -30.23 -0.59 -17.80
C LYS A 132 -30.84 -0.29 -16.43
N ILE A 133 -31.43 0.90 -16.32
CA ILE A 133 -32.02 1.34 -15.06
C ILE A 133 -33.25 0.50 -14.74
N HIS A 134 -33.47 0.20 -13.47
CA HIS A 134 -34.57 -0.63 -13.04
C HIS A 134 -35.84 0.23 -12.88
N PHE A 135 -36.99 -0.36 -13.19
CA PHE A 135 -38.29 0.26 -13.01
C PHE A 135 -39.35 -0.79 -12.72
N ASP A 136 -40.34 -0.39 -11.93
CA ASP A 136 -41.51 -1.21 -11.64
C ASP A 136 -42.59 -1.00 -12.72
N HIS A 137 -43.57 -1.90 -12.72
CA HIS A 137 -44.68 -1.96 -13.67
C HIS A 137 -46.05 -1.87 -12.98
N PRO A 138 -46.31 -0.86 -12.11
CA PRO A 138 -47.60 -0.76 -11.45
C PRO A 138 -48.74 -0.65 -12.46
N ALA A 139 -49.83 -1.35 -12.18
CA ALA A 139 -51.06 -1.24 -12.94
C ALA A 139 -51.81 0.02 -12.48
N GLU A 140 -51.84 1.06 -13.31
CA GLU A 140 -52.62 2.27 -13.06
C GLU A 140 -54.03 2.09 -13.60
N LYS A 141 -55.01 2.42 -12.76
CA LYS A 141 -56.43 2.45 -13.15
C LYS A 141 -56.73 3.76 -13.87
N GLN A 142 -57.33 3.67 -15.04
CA GLN A 142 -57.79 4.80 -15.84
C GLN A 142 -59.27 4.62 -16.20
N ILE A 143 -60.00 5.73 -16.31
CA ILE A 143 -61.40 5.75 -16.73
C ILE A 143 -61.49 6.58 -18.01
N GLY A 144 -62.02 6.00 -19.09
CA GLY A 144 -62.18 6.71 -20.36
C GLY A 144 -62.15 5.77 -21.56
N ARG A 145 -61.50 6.19 -22.66
CA ARG A 145 -61.30 5.32 -23.83
C ARG A 145 -60.44 4.11 -23.47
N ILE A 146 -60.71 2.97 -24.11
CA ILE A 146 -60.02 1.70 -23.85
C ILE A 146 -58.52 1.86 -24.11
N LYS A 147 -57.72 1.72 -23.04
CA LYS A 147 -56.25 1.66 -23.10
C LYS A 147 -55.75 0.56 -22.14
N GLY A 148 -55.33 -0.57 -22.69
CA GLY A 148 -54.88 -1.73 -21.90
C GLY A 148 -56.01 -2.68 -21.53
N LYS A 149 -55.87 -3.39 -20.39
CA LYS A 149 -56.82 -4.44 -19.98
C LYS A 149 -58.06 -3.81 -19.34
N ILE A 150 -59.25 -4.20 -19.80
CA ILE A 150 -60.53 -3.70 -19.27
C ILE A 150 -60.89 -4.43 -17.97
N ASN A 151 -61.31 -3.67 -16.95
CA ASN A 151 -62.00 -4.19 -15.79
C ASN A 151 -63.51 -4.13 -16.03
N TRP A 152 -64.08 -5.22 -16.53
CA TRP A 152 -65.51 -5.29 -16.85
C TRP A 152 -66.40 -5.11 -15.63
N GLY A 153 -66.02 -5.65 -14.47
CA GLY A 153 -66.83 -5.54 -13.24
C GLY A 153 -67.01 -4.09 -12.79
N GLU A 154 -65.95 -3.27 -12.88
CA GLU A 154 -66.04 -1.84 -12.55
C GLU A 154 -66.67 -1.02 -13.69
N THR A 155 -66.41 -1.39 -14.94
CA THR A 155 -66.98 -0.72 -16.12
C THR A 155 -68.51 -0.83 -16.16
N ILE A 156 -69.05 -2.02 -15.91
CA ILE A 156 -70.49 -2.29 -15.88
C ILE A 156 -71.17 -1.54 -14.72
N LYS A 157 -70.51 -1.47 -13.56
CA LYS A 157 -71.02 -0.69 -12.41
C LYS A 157 -71.11 0.80 -12.73
N ILE A 158 -70.12 1.36 -13.41
CA ILE A 158 -70.10 2.78 -13.77
C ILE A 158 -71.10 3.09 -14.89
N SER A 159 -71.38 2.13 -15.78
CA SER A 159 -72.34 2.33 -16.86
C SER A 159 -73.81 2.15 -16.44
N ASN A 160 -74.08 1.75 -15.18
CA ASN A 160 -75.43 1.54 -14.63
C ASN A 160 -76.33 0.68 -15.54
N GLY A 161 -75.78 -0.36 -16.17
CA GLY A 161 -76.52 -1.25 -17.07
C GLY A 161 -76.72 -0.74 -18.50
N ASN A 162 -76.33 0.50 -18.80
CA ASN A 162 -76.30 1.03 -20.18
C ASN A 162 -75.00 0.62 -20.89
N PHE A 163 -74.99 0.73 -22.23
CA PHE A 163 -73.79 0.47 -23.03
C PHE A 163 -72.65 1.42 -22.59
N PRO A 164 -71.47 0.90 -22.19
CA PRO A 164 -70.42 1.70 -21.60
C PRO A 164 -69.74 2.60 -22.65
N ILE A 165 -69.78 3.91 -22.41
CA ILE A 165 -69.03 4.92 -23.17
C ILE A 165 -67.66 5.22 -22.56
N ASN A 166 -67.49 4.90 -21.27
CA ASN A 166 -66.24 5.00 -20.52
C ASN A 166 -65.88 3.63 -19.95
N PHE A 167 -64.64 3.23 -20.14
CA PHE A 167 -64.10 1.95 -19.70
C PHE A 167 -63.13 2.17 -18.56
N VAL A 168 -63.23 1.32 -17.55
CA VAL A 168 -62.19 1.22 -16.52
C VAL A 168 -61.12 0.29 -17.04
N THR A 169 -59.92 0.81 -17.27
CA THR A 169 -58.79 0.04 -17.79
C THR A 169 -57.61 0.09 -16.84
N SER A 170 -56.83 -1.00 -16.80
CA SER A 170 -55.54 -1.06 -16.13
C SER A 170 -54.43 -1.02 -17.17
N LEU A 171 -53.54 -0.02 -17.07
CA LEU A 171 -52.35 0.11 -17.91
C LEU A 171 -51.10 -0.05 -17.05
N SER A 172 -50.16 -0.88 -17.47
CA SER A 172 -48.85 -0.92 -16.82
C SER A 172 -48.02 0.27 -17.28
N LYS A 173 -47.71 1.18 -16.36
CA LYS A 173 -46.81 2.31 -16.61
C LYS A 173 -45.46 2.05 -15.95
N LYS A 174 -44.37 2.44 -16.61
CA LYS A 174 -43.03 2.35 -16.03
C LYS A 174 -42.93 3.31 -14.84
N ASN A 175 -42.55 2.79 -13.69
CA ASN A 175 -42.31 3.59 -12.49
C ASN A 175 -40.85 3.47 -12.06
N PHE A 176 -40.09 4.56 -12.18
CA PHE A 176 -38.68 4.62 -11.80
C PHE A 176 -38.46 4.94 -10.32
N LYS A 177 -39.53 5.25 -9.56
CA LYS A 177 -39.49 5.54 -8.12
C LYS A 177 -39.26 4.29 -7.29
N THR A 178 -38.07 3.72 -7.41
CA THR A 178 -37.66 2.52 -6.69
C THR A 178 -36.62 2.85 -5.63
N PRO A 179 -36.54 2.09 -4.52
CA PRO A 179 -35.54 2.33 -3.47
C PRO A 179 -34.10 2.36 -4.00
N GLU A 180 -33.79 1.47 -4.94
CA GLU A 180 -32.45 1.36 -5.52
C GLU A 180 -32.05 2.58 -6.39
N ASN A 181 -33.01 3.20 -7.09
CA ASN A 181 -32.77 4.42 -7.86
C ASN A 181 -32.62 5.64 -6.95
N ILE A 182 -33.36 5.68 -5.84
CA ILE A 182 -33.22 6.72 -4.81
C ILE A 182 -31.83 6.64 -4.18
N LEU A 183 -31.37 5.44 -3.80
CA LEU A 183 -30.03 5.23 -3.27
C LEU A 183 -28.93 5.65 -4.25
N LEU A 184 -29.11 5.39 -5.55
CA LEU A 184 -28.16 5.81 -6.57
C LEU A 184 -27.95 7.32 -6.55
N VAL A 185 -29.04 8.10 -6.58
CA VAL A 185 -28.97 9.56 -6.53
C VAL A 185 -28.38 10.05 -5.21
N LEU A 186 -28.75 9.41 -4.10
CA LEU A 186 -28.25 9.76 -2.76
C LEU A 186 -26.73 9.61 -2.64
N CYS A 187 -26.15 8.58 -3.27
CA CYS A 187 -24.70 8.39 -3.31
C CYS A 187 -23.96 9.53 -4.03
N ALA A 188 -24.51 10.04 -5.15
CA ALA A 188 -23.96 11.23 -5.82
C ALA A 188 -24.00 12.46 -4.91
N TYR A 189 -25.08 12.63 -4.16
CA TYR A 189 -25.19 13.72 -3.20
C TYR A 189 -24.17 13.62 -2.06
N TRP A 190 -23.94 12.43 -1.49
CA TRP A 190 -22.93 12.25 -0.45
C TRP A 190 -21.52 12.59 -0.92
N MET A 191 -21.12 12.18 -2.13
CA MET A 191 -19.82 12.55 -2.69
C MET A 191 -19.70 14.06 -2.91
N LEU A 192 -20.76 14.72 -3.40
CA LEU A 192 -20.77 16.18 -3.57
C LEU A 192 -20.58 16.87 -2.22
N LYS A 193 -21.37 16.48 -1.21
CA LYS A 193 -21.33 17.06 0.14
C LYS A 193 -19.94 16.94 0.77
N GLU A 194 -19.33 15.76 0.73
CA GLU A 194 -18.01 15.54 1.33
C GLU A 194 -16.88 16.22 0.55
N SER A 195 -16.89 16.14 -0.79
CA SER A 195 -15.87 16.83 -1.60
C SER A 195 -15.90 18.36 -1.41
N ASP A 196 -17.10 18.96 -1.35
CA ASP A 196 -17.26 20.39 -1.07
C ASP A 196 -16.87 20.75 0.36
N LYS A 197 -17.16 19.89 1.34
CA LYS A 197 -16.76 20.09 2.74
C LYS A 197 -15.23 20.13 2.85
N ILE A 198 -14.53 19.18 2.22
CA ILE A 198 -13.07 19.12 2.21
C ILE A 198 -12.50 20.37 1.53
N LEU A 199 -13.04 20.77 0.38
CA LEU A 199 -12.59 21.98 -0.34
C LEU A 199 -12.75 23.28 0.46
N LYS A 200 -13.77 23.36 1.33
CA LYS A 200 -14.07 24.53 2.18
C LYS A 200 -13.35 24.50 3.53
N THR A 201 -12.67 23.40 3.88
CA THR A 201 -11.99 23.28 5.16
C THR A 201 -10.66 24.03 5.11
N ASP A 202 -10.50 24.99 6.03
CA ASP A 202 -9.23 25.71 6.21
C ASP A 202 -8.25 24.84 7.02
N PHE A 203 -7.51 24.00 6.31
CA PHE A 203 -6.46 23.18 6.90
C PHE A 203 -5.24 24.04 7.30
N ILE A 204 -4.53 23.66 8.38
CA ILE A 204 -3.30 24.35 8.83
C ILE A 204 -2.26 24.40 7.72
N ILE A 205 -2.16 23.32 6.94
CA ILE A 205 -1.38 23.28 5.71
C ILE A 205 -2.37 23.24 4.54
N PRO A 206 -2.25 24.10 3.51
CA PRO A 206 -3.19 24.08 2.38
C PRO A 206 -3.13 22.80 1.55
N LEU A 207 -4.28 22.40 0.98
CA LEU A 207 -4.33 21.32 -0.03
C LEU A 207 -3.49 21.69 -1.27
N THR A 208 -2.73 20.73 -1.80
CA THR A 208 -2.00 20.89 -3.07
C THR A 208 -2.95 21.17 -4.24
N GLU A 209 -2.45 21.82 -5.30
CA GLU A 209 -3.25 22.14 -6.48
C GLU A 209 -3.85 20.88 -7.14
N ARG A 210 -3.07 19.79 -7.22
CA ARG A 210 -3.51 18.48 -7.73
C ARG A 210 -4.68 17.90 -6.90
N SER A 211 -4.60 17.99 -5.58
CA SER A 211 -5.64 17.53 -4.65
C SER A 211 -6.92 18.34 -4.81
N ARG A 212 -6.78 19.67 -4.87
CA ARG A 212 -7.89 20.60 -5.11
C ARG A 212 -8.56 20.34 -6.45
N LYS A 213 -7.79 20.10 -7.52
CA LYS A 213 -8.31 19.74 -8.85
C LYS A 213 -9.10 18.43 -8.81
N THR A 214 -8.56 17.40 -8.17
CA THR A 214 -9.22 16.10 -8.03
C THR A 214 -10.57 16.22 -7.31
N LEU A 215 -10.60 16.90 -6.17
CA LEU A 215 -11.85 17.15 -5.42
C LEU A 215 -12.85 17.99 -6.24
N SER A 216 -12.36 19.00 -6.95
CA SER A 216 -13.20 19.82 -7.83
C SER A 216 -13.82 19.00 -8.95
N ASP A 217 -13.07 18.06 -9.53
CA ASP A 217 -13.58 17.18 -10.59
C ASP A 217 -14.64 16.20 -10.06
N ILE A 218 -14.44 15.66 -8.86
CA ILE A 218 -15.44 14.81 -8.17
C ILE A 218 -16.72 15.62 -7.89
N SER A 219 -16.59 16.82 -7.33
CA SER A 219 -17.71 17.72 -7.04
C SER A 219 -18.48 18.06 -8.32
N LYS A 220 -17.78 18.46 -9.40
CA LYS A 220 -18.39 18.77 -10.71
C LYS A 220 -19.13 17.59 -11.31
N LYS A 221 -18.53 16.39 -11.33
CA LYS A 221 -19.18 15.19 -11.87
C LYS A 221 -20.41 14.78 -11.06
N SER A 222 -20.31 14.84 -9.73
CA SER A 222 -21.42 14.53 -8.83
C SER A 222 -22.56 15.52 -8.99
N LYS A 223 -22.26 16.82 -9.06
CA LYS A 223 -23.22 17.88 -9.36
C LYS A 223 -23.89 17.69 -10.72
N PHE A 224 -23.13 17.35 -11.76
CA PHE A 224 -23.67 17.06 -13.09
C PHE A 224 -24.68 15.90 -13.05
N ILE A 225 -24.40 14.83 -12.29
CA ILE A 225 -25.35 13.72 -12.11
C ILE A 225 -26.65 14.22 -11.48
N LEU A 226 -26.57 15.04 -10.43
CA LEU A 226 -27.75 15.57 -9.74
C LEU A 226 -28.58 16.54 -10.61
N GLU A 227 -27.92 17.32 -11.48
CA GLU A 227 -28.59 18.30 -12.36
C GLU A 227 -29.18 17.69 -13.63
N LYS A 228 -28.57 16.60 -14.14
CA LYS A 228 -28.94 15.97 -15.42
C LYS A 228 -29.55 14.59 -15.26
N PHE A 229 -29.93 14.19 -14.05
CA PHE A 229 -30.60 12.92 -13.83
C PHE A 229 -31.94 12.91 -14.59
N PRO A 230 -32.21 11.91 -15.45
CA PRO A 230 -33.34 11.96 -16.39
C PRO A 230 -34.72 11.68 -15.77
N PHE A 231 -34.79 11.39 -14.47
CA PHE A 231 -36.03 11.05 -13.76
C PHE A 231 -36.25 11.98 -12.57
N ASP A 232 -36.89 13.13 -12.83
CA ASP A 232 -37.14 14.18 -11.82
C ASP A 232 -37.86 13.65 -10.59
N GLU A 233 -38.83 12.74 -10.77
CA GLU A 233 -39.57 12.15 -9.65
C GLU A 233 -38.67 11.39 -8.66
N VAL A 234 -37.60 10.76 -9.14
CA VAL A 234 -36.63 10.06 -8.28
C VAL A 234 -35.75 11.07 -7.56
N LEU A 235 -35.31 12.11 -8.28
CA LEU A 235 -34.50 13.19 -7.73
C LEU A 235 -35.25 13.91 -6.60
N ASP A 236 -36.51 14.27 -6.81
CA ASP A 236 -37.34 14.95 -5.82
C ASP A 236 -37.58 14.09 -4.58
N LEU A 237 -37.83 12.79 -4.77
CA LEU A 237 -37.94 11.86 -3.65
C LEU A 237 -36.60 11.65 -2.93
N SER A 238 -35.46 11.74 -3.62
CA SER A 238 -34.16 11.58 -2.96
C SER A 238 -33.86 12.73 -1.99
N LYS A 239 -34.33 13.95 -2.29
CA LYS A 239 -34.08 15.16 -1.48
C LYS A 239 -34.50 15.03 -0.03
N GLN A 240 -35.55 14.25 0.26
CA GLN A 240 -36.00 14.01 1.64
C GLN A 240 -34.96 13.30 2.50
N PHE A 241 -33.96 12.64 1.89
CA PHE A 241 -32.91 11.90 2.59
C PHE A 241 -31.55 12.62 2.60
N TRP A 242 -31.43 13.79 1.97
CA TRP A 242 -30.14 14.47 1.81
C TRP A 242 -29.54 14.95 3.13
N ASP A 243 -30.39 15.39 4.06
CA ASP A 243 -29.94 15.87 5.37
C ASP A 243 -29.73 14.75 6.40
N PHE A 244 -30.06 13.50 6.05
CA PHE A 244 -29.86 12.37 6.95
C PHE A 244 -28.40 11.97 7.05
N GLU A 245 -28.02 11.50 8.24
CA GLU A 245 -26.70 10.97 8.47
C GLU A 245 -26.55 9.61 7.79
N TYR A 246 -25.49 9.48 6.98
CA TYR A 246 -25.13 8.21 6.36
C TYR A 246 -24.23 7.36 7.25
N GLU A 247 -23.58 7.95 8.28
CA GLU A 247 -22.76 7.26 9.28
C GLU A 247 -22.91 7.91 10.67
N PRO A 248 -23.45 7.18 11.67
CA PRO A 248 -24.17 5.91 11.49
C PRO A 248 -25.42 6.14 10.62
N PRO A 249 -25.85 5.17 9.80
CA PRO A 249 -26.98 5.37 8.91
C PRO A 249 -28.29 5.52 9.68
N SER A 250 -29.10 6.52 9.29
CA SER A 250 -30.46 6.69 9.81
C SER A 250 -31.33 5.47 9.51
N ASP A 251 -32.39 5.27 10.30
CA ASP A 251 -33.29 4.12 10.13
C ASP A 251 -34.01 4.15 8.77
N GLU A 252 -34.26 5.34 8.23
CA GLU A 252 -34.83 5.54 6.90
C GLU A 252 -33.88 5.07 5.79
N ILE A 253 -32.59 5.41 5.88
CA ILE A 253 -31.58 4.96 4.92
C ILE A 253 -31.39 3.44 5.03
N LYS A 254 -31.33 2.89 6.26
CA LYS A 254 -31.28 1.43 6.48
C LYS A 254 -32.50 0.75 5.86
N ASN A 255 -33.68 1.33 5.97
CA ASN A 255 -34.89 0.78 5.37
C ASN A 255 -34.83 0.77 3.84
N LEU A 256 -34.29 1.82 3.20
CA LEU A 256 -34.06 1.83 1.74
C LEU A 256 -33.10 0.72 1.30
N GLU A 257 -32.01 0.52 2.03
CA GLU A 257 -31.06 -0.56 1.76
C GLU A 257 -31.68 -1.94 1.96
N LEU A 258 -32.43 -2.15 3.04
CA LEU A 258 -33.10 -3.42 3.32
C LEU A 258 -34.14 -3.74 2.25
N LYS A 259 -34.93 -2.76 1.80
CA LYS A 259 -35.88 -2.92 0.69
C LYS A 259 -35.15 -3.28 -0.61
N THR A 260 -34.03 -2.61 -0.89
CA THR A 260 -33.21 -2.91 -2.07
C THR A 260 -32.62 -4.33 -2.01
N LYS A 261 -32.04 -4.72 -0.87
CA LYS A 261 -31.52 -6.08 -0.63
C LYS A 261 -32.59 -7.14 -0.85
N LYS A 262 -33.80 -6.94 -0.30
CA LYS A 262 -34.94 -7.86 -0.49
C LYS A 262 -35.32 -7.99 -1.97
N ARG A 263 -35.43 -6.88 -2.71
CA ARG A 263 -35.77 -6.87 -4.14
C ARG A 263 -34.70 -7.55 -5.01
N ILE A 264 -33.43 -7.45 -4.62
CA ILE A 264 -32.32 -8.18 -5.26
C ILE A 264 -32.45 -9.68 -5.00
N LEU A 265 -32.62 -10.09 -3.74
CA LEU A 265 -32.73 -11.51 -3.34
C LEU A 265 -33.94 -12.19 -3.99
N GLN A 266 -35.04 -11.47 -4.16
CA GLN A 266 -36.25 -11.94 -4.85
C GLN A 266 -36.11 -12.01 -6.38
N GLY A 267 -34.97 -11.59 -6.95
CA GLY A 267 -34.74 -11.57 -8.39
C GLY A 267 -35.57 -10.53 -9.15
N THR A 268 -36.20 -9.59 -8.44
CA THR A 268 -36.97 -8.50 -9.06
C THR A 268 -36.03 -7.58 -9.85
N ILE A 269 -34.86 -7.28 -9.29
CA ILE A 269 -33.84 -6.44 -9.91
C ILE A 269 -32.89 -7.32 -10.74
N LYS A 270 -32.97 -7.20 -12.08
CA LYS A 270 -32.13 -7.97 -13.00
C LYS A 270 -30.74 -7.37 -13.26
N ASN A 271 -30.50 -6.12 -12.85
CA ASN A 271 -29.23 -5.45 -13.08
C ASN A 271 -28.27 -5.73 -11.91
N PRO A 272 -27.14 -6.44 -12.13
CA PRO A 272 -26.22 -6.81 -11.05
C PRO A 272 -25.49 -5.60 -10.43
N HIS A 273 -25.46 -4.45 -11.10
CA HIS A 273 -24.76 -3.26 -10.60
C HIS A 273 -25.41 -2.65 -9.35
N TYR A 274 -26.67 -2.93 -9.06
CA TYR A 274 -27.28 -2.53 -7.78
C TYR A 274 -26.70 -3.30 -6.58
N VAL A 275 -26.19 -4.52 -6.79
CA VAL A 275 -25.42 -5.23 -5.74
C VAL A 275 -24.11 -4.50 -5.47
N LYS A 276 -23.43 -4.05 -6.53
CA LYS A 276 -22.20 -3.25 -6.42
C LYS A 276 -22.46 -1.91 -5.72
N LEU A 277 -23.58 -1.26 -6.01
CA LEU A 277 -24.00 -0.02 -5.33
C LEU A 277 -24.14 -0.22 -3.82
N LEU A 278 -24.78 -1.31 -3.37
CA LEU A 278 -24.90 -1.60 -1.93
C LEU A 278 -23.54 -1.85 -1.27
N LYS A 279 -22.63 -2.57 -1.95
CA LYS A 279 -21.25 -2.76 -1.46
C LYS A 279 -20.49 -1.43 -1.39
N TRP A 280 -20.69 -0.57 -2.40
CA TRP A 280 -20.11 0.75 -2.46
C TRP A 280 -20.57 1.63 -1.30
N ILE A 281 -21.85 1.61 -0.94
CA ILE A 281 -22.39 2.36 0.21
C ILE A 281 -21.66 1.97 1.50
N GLN A 282 -21.41 0.67 1.71
CA GLN A 282 -20.66 0.20 2.87
C GLN A 282 -19.22 0.73 2.84
N LYS A 283 -18.50 0.56 1.73
CA LYS A 283 -17.14 1.10 1.56
C LYS A 283 -17.07 2.60 1.82
N PHE A 284 -18.06 3.36 1.35
CA PHE A 284 -18.12 4.81 1.53
C PHE A 284 -18.30 5.20 3.01
N ARG A 285 -19.12 4.45 3.76
CA ARG A 285 -19.27 4.64 5.22
C ARG A 285 -17.99 4.29 5.98
N ASP A 286 -17.36 3.19 5.58
CA ASP A 286 -16.13 2.71 6.20
C ASP A 286 -14.98 3.72 6.06
N LEU A 287 -15.05 4.66 5.10
CA LEU A 287 -14.08 5.76 4.99
C LEU A 287 -14.07 6.73 6.17
N GLY A 288 -15.18 6.89 6.90
CA GLY A 288 -15.20 7.73 8.10
C GLY A 288 -14.88 9.23 7.88
N ILE A 289 -15.11 9.80 6.67
CA ILE A 289 -14.71 11.18 6.25
C ILE A 289 -15.11 12.30 7.25
N LYS A 290 -16.09 12.04 8.13
CA LYS A 290 -16.48 12.95 9.22
C LYS A 290 -15.33 13.28 10.22
N SER A 291 -14.26 12.49 10.30
CA SER A 291 -13.16 12.66 11.27
C SER A 291 -11.98 13.55 10.82
N LEU A 292 -12.10 14.29 9.72
CA LEU A 292 -11.07 15.25 9.28
C LEU A 292 -10.93 16.40 10.30
N ASP A 293 -9.99 16.28 11.24
CA ASP A 293 -9.59 17.36 12.14
C ASP A 293 -8.72 18.38 11.39
N LYS A 294 -8.96 19.67 11.63
CA LYS A 294 -8.18 20.81 11.08
C LYS A 294 -6.69 20.68 11.39
N GLN A 295 -6.34 19.96 12.45
CA GLN A 295 -4.97 19.72 12.91
C GLN A 295 -4.21 18.67 12.10
N SER A 296 -4.89 17.91 11.23
CA SER A 296 -4.25 16.87 10.42
C SER A 296 -3.32 17.50 9.37
N PRO A 297 -2.01 17.16 9.33
CA PRO A 297 -1.11 17.70 8.32
C PRO A 297 -1.54 17.26 6.92
N THR A 298 -1.64 18.22 5.99
CA THR A 298 -2.02 17.97 4.58
C THR A 298 -0.84 17.72 3.65
N GLN A 299 0.39 17.81 4.17
CA GLN A 299 1.58 17.43 3.41
C GLN A 299 1.49 15.97 3.01
N ASN A 300 1.88 15.70 1.76
CA ASN A 300 2.05 14.34 1.30
C ASN A 300 3.24 13.76 2.06
N ILE A 301 3.01 12.65 2.78
CA ILE A 301 4.06 11.97 3.52
C ILE A 301 5.21 11.60 2.57
N LEU A 302 4.97 11.37 1.28
CA LEU A 302 5.99 11.08 0.27
C LEU A 302 6.88 12.26 -0.14
N ASP A 303 6.61 13.50 0.32
CA ASP A 303 7.39 14.68 -0.10
C ASP A 303 8.75 14.79 0.64
N SER A 304 9.07 13.84 1.54
CA SER A 304 10.36 13.75 2.28
C SER A 304 10.97 12.35 2.12
N LEU A 305 12.27 12.22 1.82
CA LEU A 305 12.94 10.92 1.72
C LEU A 305 13.00 10.15 3.04
N LYS A 306 13.16 10.85 4.17
CA LYS A 306 13.00 10.23 5.50
C LYS A 306 11.65 9.55 5.63
N ASN A 307 10.62 10.12 5.02
CA ASN A 307 9.29 9.54 5.03
C ASN A 307 9.14 8.39 4.02
N ILE A 308 9.92 8.34 2.92
CA ILE A 308 9.92 7.21 1.99
C ILE A 308 10.59 5.99 2.63
N ASP A 309 11.73 6.16 3.32
CA ASP A 309 12.35 5.12 4.14
C ASP A 309 11.36 4.61 5.19
N THR A 310 10.72 5.53 5.93
CA THR A 310 9.69 5.20 6.92
C THR A 310 8.50 4.45 6.29
N ILE A 311 8.02 4.86 5.10
CA ILE A 311 6.92 4.16 4.40
C ILE A 311 7.34 2.76 3.96
N TYR A 312 8.60 2.59 3.54
CA TYR A 312 9.14 1.28 3.19
C TYR A 312 9.19 0.36 4.41
N GLU A 313 9.64 0.89 5.56
CA GLU A 313 9.64 0.15 6.82
C GLU A 313 8.21 -0.23 7.26
N ILE A 314 7.26 0.71 7.22
CA ILE A 314 5.84 0.44 7.51
C ILE A 314 5.29 -0.60 6.54
N TRP A 315 5.63 -0.51 5.26
CA TRP A 315 5.18 -1.45 4.25
C TRP A 315 5.63 -2.87 4.58
N ILE A 316 6.90 -3.07 4.95
CA ILE A 316 7.43 -4.36 5.39
C ILE A 316 6.67 -4.88 6.60
N PHE A 317 6.48 -4.02 7.62
CA PHE A 317 5.76 -4.38 8.84
C PHE A 317 4.33 -4.85 8.54
N MET A 318 3.60 -4.09 7.73
CA MET A 318 2.23 -4.41 7.35
C MET A 318 2.15 -5.66 6.48
N GLU A 319 3.09 -5.89 5.56
CA GLU A 319 3.15 -7.11 4.76
C GLU A 319 3.43 -8.35 5.65
N PHE A 320 4.23 -8.22 6.71
CA PHE A 320 4.44 -9.31 7.68
C PHE A 320 3.18 -9.60 8.51
N ILE A 321 2.42 -8.58 8.90
CA ILE A 321 1.12 -8.74 9.57
C ILE A 321 0.13 -9.45 8.65
N THR A 322 0.04 -9.02 7.39
CA THR A 322 -0.80 -9.69 6.38
C THR A 322 -0.41 -11.15 6.22
N TYR A 323 0.89 -11.43 6.14
CA TYR A 323 1.42 -12.78 6.04
C TYR A 323 0.97 -13.68 7.21
N LEU A 324 1.00 -13.15 8.44
CA LEU A 324 0.57 -13.86 9.64
C LEU A 324 -0.95 -14.05 9.65
N ASN A 325 -1.71 -13.01 9.28
CA ASN A 325 -3.17 -13.05 9.25
C ASN A 325 -3.71 -14.03 8.19
N GLU A 326 -3.14 -14.03 6.98
CA GLU A 326 -3.50 -14.96 5.90
C GLU A 326 -3.24 -16.43 6.25
N ARG A 327 -2.34 -16.67 7.20
CA ARG A 327 -2.02 -18.01 7.74
C ARG A 327 -2.74 -18.33 9.05
N GLU A 328 -3.62 -17.45 9.51
CA GLU A 328 -4.34 -17.59 10.79
C GLU A 328 -3.40 -17.72 12.01
N LEU A 329 -2.22 -17.09 11.95
CA LEU A 329 -1.21 -17.10 13.00
C LEU A 329 -1.25 -15.86 13.90
N LEU A 330 -1.82 -14.75 13.40
CA LEU A 330 -1.89 -13.48 14.11
C LEU A 330 -2.83 -13.58 15.32
N LEU A 331 -2.33 -13.27 16.51
CA LEU A 331 -3.13 -13.21 17.74
C LEU A 331 -3.63 -11.80 18.04
N ASP A 332 -2.69 -10.86 18.13
CA ASP A 332 -2.96 -9.47 18.47
C ASP A 332 -2.12 -8.54 17.61
N PHE A 333 -2.64 -7.33 17.43
CA PHE A 333 -2.02 -6.31 16.61
C PHE A 333 -2.37 -4.92 17.15
N GLU A 334 -1.33 -4.15 17.49
CA GLU A 334 -1.44 -2.78 17.92
C GLU A 334 -0.71 -1.83 16.97
N LEU A 335 -1.37 -0.72 16.61
CA LEU A 335 -0.90 0.27 15.64
C LEU A 335 -0.49 1.62 16.24
N LEU A 336 -0.68 1.81 17.54
CA LEU A 336 -0.57 3.14 18.18
C LEU A 336 0.86 3.41 18.67
N ASP A 337 1.05 3.91 19.89
CA ASP A 337 2.32 4.46 20.38
C ASP A 337 3.50 3.44 20.40
N ASN A 338 3.22 2.14 20.24
CA ASN A 338 4.22 1.08 20.16
C ASN A 338 3.75 0.01 19.16
N PRO A 339 3.90 0.23 17.83
CA PRO A 339 3.33 -0.67 16.85
C PRO A 339 3.95 -2.07 16.93
N HIS A 340 3.12 -3.09 17.11
CA HIS A 340 3.58 -4.47 17.23
C HIS A 340 2.49 -5.47 16.85
N CYS A 341 2.90 -6.68 16.49
CA CYS A 341 2.00 -7.82 16.37
C CYS A 341 2.50 -8.99 17.21
N THR A 342 1.58 -9.85 17.65
CA THR A 342 1.90 -11.08 18.39
C THR A 342 1.35 -12.31 17.69
N PHE A 343 2.08 -13.42 17.81
CA PHE A 343 1.66 -14.73 17.34
C PHE A 343 2.16 -15.83 18.29
N VAL A 344 1.44 -16.96 18.37
CA VAL A 344 1.86 -18.10 19.22
C VAL A 344 2.66 -19.08 18.37
N HIS A 345 3.80 -19.52 18.91
CA HIS A 345 4.49 -20.72 18.46
C HIS A 345 4.87 -21.60 19.64
N ARG A 346 4.40 -22.85 19.68
CA ARG A 346 4.65 -23.83 20.76
C ARG A 346 4.45 -23.25 22.17
N ASP A 347 3.30 -22.62 22.39
CA ASP A 347 2.91 -21.98 23.66
C ASP A 347 3.81 -20.82 24.09
N MET A 348 4.61 -20.26 23.18
CA MET A 348 5.35 -19.02 23.37
C MET A 348 4.67 -17.91 22.59
N GLU A 349 4.40 -16.81 23.27
CA GLU A 349 3.98 -15.57 22.64
C GLU A 349 5.20 -14.84 22.09
N ILE A 350 5.24 -14.72 20.77
CA ILE A 350 6.27 -14.00 20.05
C ILE A 350 5.72 -12.62 19.68
N LYS A 351 6.48 -11.57 20.01
CA LYS A 351 6.16 -10.19 19.72
C LYS A 351 7.11 -9.64 18.66
N PHE A 352 6.56 -9.12 17.56
CA PHE A 352 7.31 -8.43 16.52
C PHE A 352 6.99 -6.93 16.58
N GLN A 353 7.98 -6.11 16.96
CA GLN A 353 7.81 -4.68 17.24
C GLN A 353 8.48 -3.83 16.16
N PHE A 354 7.85 -2.70 15.83
CA PHE A 354 8.33 -1.70 14.89
C PHE A 354 8.81 -0.43 15.62
N GLY A 355 10.01 0.07 15.28
CA GLY A 355 10.54 1.35 15.73
C GLY A 355 10.74 1.48 17.25
N ALA A 356 11.02 0.37 17.94
CA ALA A 356 11.19 0.35 19.38
C ALA A 356 12.55 0.94 19.80
N ASN A 357 12.54 1.80 20.82
CA ASN A 357 13.75 2.38 21.42
C ASN A 357 14.17 1.57 22.64
N PHE A 358 15.45 1.22 22.73
CA PHE A 358 16.02 0.45 23.84
C PHE A 358 17.16 1.22 24.49
N TYR A 359 17.06 1.37 25.81
CA TYR A 359 18.06 2.02 26.65
C TYR A 359 18.75 0.98 27.55
N PRO A 360 20.01 1.21 27.96
CA PRO A 360 20.70 0.30 28.89
C PRO A 360 19.98 0.07 30.22
N SER A 361 19.12 1.02 30.63
CA SER A 361 18.24 0.88 31.78
C SER A 361 17.20 -0.23 31.66
N ASP A 362 16.87 -0.64 30.44
CA ASP A 362 15.74 -1.54 30.15
C ASP A 362 16.16 -3.01 30.24
N GLY A 363 17.46 -3.30 30.40
CA GLY A 363 18.01 -4.65 30.56
C GLY A 363 18.12 -5.47 29.27
N LEU A 364 17.58 -4.98 28.15
CA LEU A 364 17.64 -5.62 26.82
C LEU A 364 18.87 -5.22 25.99
N VAL A 365 19.51 -4.09 26.32
CA VAL A 365 20.77 -3.65 25.71
C VAL A 365 21.79 -3.38 26.82
N TRP A 366 23.06 -3.74 26.60
CA TRP A 366 24.08 -3.66 27.65
C TRP A 366 25.03 -2.46 27.53
N ALA A 367 25.18 -1.87 26.35
CA ALA A 367 26.22 -0.86 26.08
C ALA A 367 25.68 0.52 25.71
N LYS A 368 24.82 0.59 24.69
CA LYS A 368 24.37 1.86 24.07
C LYS A 368 22.89 1.84 23.73
N HIS A 369 22.31 3.03 23.64
CA HIS A 369 20.97 3.24 23.10
C HIS A 369 20.90 2.79 21.63
N HIS A 370 19.89 1.99 21.29
CA HIS A 370 19.62 1.55 19.93
C HIS A 370 18.12 1.58 19.61
N SER A 371 17.83 1.82 18.33
CA SER A 371 16.48 1.84 17.78
C SER A 371 16.51 1.08 16.46
N PRO A 372 16.46 -0.27 16.48
CA PRO A 372 16.30 -1.04 15.26
C PRO A 372 14.94 -0.79 14.63
N ASP A 373 14.83 -0.96 13.30
CA ASP A 373 13.57 -0.76 12.59
C ASP A 373 12.55 -1.83 13.01
N PHE A 374 12.98 -3.09 13.16
CA PHE A 374 12.17 -4.16 13.75
C PHE A 374 12.95 -5.06 14.71
N ILE A 375 12.24 -5.62 15.68
CA ILE A 375 12.78 -6.60 16.63
C ILE A 375 11.74 -7.66 16.95
N ALA A 376 12.17 -8.91 16.97
CA ALA A 376 11.37 -10.04 17.41
C ALA A 376 11.79 -10.45 18.82
N THR A 377 10.86 -10.51 19.76
CA THR A 377 11.09 -10.92 21.14
C THR A 377 10.11 -12.00 21.58
N THR A 378 10.46 -12.75 22.61
CA THR A 378 9.56 -13.67 23.30
C THR A 378 9.72 -13.50 24.80
N ASN A 379 8.63 -13.66 25.55
CA ASN A 379 8.70 -13.67 27.01
C ASN A 379 9.36 -14.98 27.49
N SER A 380 10.40 -14.87 28.32
CA SER A 380 11.10 -16.00 28.93
C SER A 380 10.68 -16.20 30.39
N TYR A 381 10.96 -17.40 30.92
CA TYR A 381 10.59 -17.87 32.27
C TYR A 381 11.10 -17.00 33.44
N LEU A 382 11.95 -16.00 33.17
CA LEU A 382 12.57 -15.11 34.16
C LEU A 382 11.98 -13.68 34.16
N ASN A 383 10.81 -13.45 33.57
CA ASN A 383 10.22 -12.10 33.40
C ASN A 383 11.12 -11.12 32.62
N HIS A 384 11.94 -11.66 31.72
CA HIS A 384 12.79 -10.87 30.83
C HIS A 384 12.51 -11.29 29.39
N ASP A 385 12.34 -10.31 28.51
CA ASP A 385 12.20 -10.53 27.09
C ASP A 385 13.53 -11.07 26.52
N VAL A 386 13.44 -12.08 25.66
CA VAL A 386 14.57 -12.62 24.92
C VAL A 386 14.45 -12.20 23.47
N VAL A 387 15.53 -11.63 22.92
CA VAL A 387 15.59 -11.17 21.53
C VAL A 387 15.84 -12.36 20.60
N LEU A 388 14.88 -12.64 19.73
CA LEU A 388 14.93 -13.71 18.73
C LEU A 388 15.61 -13.27 17.43
N GLY A 389 15.55 -11.98 17.11
CA GLY A 389 16.19 -11.42 15.94
C GLY A 389 16.00 -9.91 15.81
N VAL A 390 16.96 -9.25 15.17
CA VAL A 390 16.93 -7.80 14.89
C VAL A 390 16.94 -7.56 13.39
N PHE A 391 16.15 -6.59 12.94
CA PHE A 391 15.94 -6.31 11.53
C PHE A 391 16.07 -4.81 11.26
N ASP A 392 16.76 -4.43 10.19
CA ASP A 392 16.90 -3.04 9.76
C ASP A 392 16.58 -3.00 8.25
N ALA A 393 15.66 -2.15 7.83
CA ALA A 393 15.28 -1.97 6.44
C ALA A 393 15.83 -0.65 5.92
N LYS A 394 16.29 -0.65 4.67
CA LYS A 394 16.79 0.56 4.02
C LYS A 394 16.31 0.61 2.59
N ASN A 395 15.73 1.74 2.20
CA ASN A 395 15.26 1.95 0.84
C ASN A 395 16.41 2.48 -0.04
N TYR A 396 17.47 1.68 -0.21
CA TYR A 396 18.60 2.07 -1.05
C TYR A 396 18.22 2.18 -2.53
N SER A 397 18.73 3.22 -3.18
CA SER A 397 18.90 3.28 -4.63
C SER A 397 20.09 2.42 -5.07
N LYS A 398 20.14 2.05 -6.36
CA LYS A 398 21.21 1.20 -6.93
C LYS A 398 22.59 1.84 -6.68
N GLY A 399 23.46 1.16 -5.92
CA GLY A 399 24.90 1.48 -5.79
C GLY A 399 25.32 2.26 -4.53
N GLU A 400 24.69 2.06 -3.37
CA GLU A 400 25.23 2.55 -2.08
C GLU A 400 26.20 1.56 -1.42
N ASP A 401 27.16 2.10 -0.64
CA ASP A 401 28.14 1.33 0.14
C ASP A 401 27.46 0.67 1.36
N VAL A 402 27.54 -0.66 1.42
CA VAL A 402 26.89 -1.53 2.41
C VAL A 402 27.63 -1.54 3.76
N GLY A 403 28.88 -1.04 3.81
CA GLY A 403 29.74 -1.14 4.99
C GLY A 403 29.12 -0.52 6.26
N GLY A 404 28.47 0.63 6.12
CA GLY A 404 27.88 1.34 7.28
C GLY A 404 26.68 0.64 7.92
N THR A 405 25.83 -0.04 7.13
CA THR A 405 24.68 -0.79 7.66
C THR A 405 25.06 -2.16 8.16
N HIS A 406 26.08 -2.79 7.57
CA HIS A 406 26.71 -3.98 8.10
C HIS A 406 27.23 -3.77 9.53
N ASP A 407 28.05 -2.73 9.73
CA ASP A 407 28.63 -2.42 11.04
C ASP A 407 27.55 -2.08 12.08
N LYS A 408 26.50 -1.36 11.65
CA LYS A 408 25.33 -1.07 12.49
C LYS A 408 24.62 -2.35 12.95
N MET A 409 24.41 -3.31 12.04
CA MET A 409 23.77 -4.58 12.37
C MET A 409 24.65 -5.44 13.29
N LEU A 410 25.97 -5.50 13.07
CA LEU A 410 26.88 -6.17 13.99
C LEU A 410 26.86 -5.55 15.39
N ALA A 411 26.75 -4.22 15.48
CA ALA A 411 26.57 -3.53 16.75
C ALA A 411 25.26 -3.94 17.43
N TYR A 412 24.16 -4.06 16.67
CA TYR A 412 22.89 -4.58 17.19
C TYR A 412 22.99 -6.00 17.71
N LEU A 413 23.53 -6.93 16.92
CA LEU A 413 23.70 -8.33 17.32
C LEU A 413 24.44 -8.46 18.64
N ASN A 414 25.53 -7.71 18.79
CA ASN A 414 26.32 -7.70 20.01
C ASN A 414 25.59 -7.05 21.19
N ASN A 415 24.90 -5.93 20.97
CA ASN A 415 24.28 -5.17 22.05
C ASN A 415 22.98 -5.80 22.56
N PHE A 416 22.23 -6.49 21.69
CA PHE A 416 21.01 -7.23 22.04
C PHE A 416 21.26 -8.71 22.41
N ASP A 417 22.52 -9.17 22.38
CA ASP A 417 22.93 -10.56 22.63
C ASP A 417 22.10 -11.58 21.82
N THR A 418 21.89 -11.28 20.53
CA THR A 418 21.15 -12.15 19.62
C THR A 418 22.06 -12.75 18.56
N ASN A 419 21.70 -13.95 18.11
CA ASN A 419 22.43 -14.67 17.08
C ASN A 419 22.00 -14.31 15.67
N PHE A 420 20.91 -13.57 15.50
CA PHE A 420 20.30 -13.36 14.20
C PHE A 420 19.98 -11.90 13.92
N GLY A 421 20.43 -11.45 12.74
CA GLY A 421 20.25 -10.09 12.26
C GLY A 421 19.96 -10.12 10.77
N ALA A 422 19.03 -9.28 10.31
CA ALA A 422 18.69 -9.22 8.90
C ALA A 422 18.58 -7.78 8.38
N LEU A 423 19.23 -7.53 7.25
CA LEU A 423 19.17 -6.28 6.52
C LEU A 423 18.23 -6.43 5.31
N ILE A 424 17.20 -5.60 5.22
CA ILE A 424 16.14 -5.70 4.20
C ILE A 424 16.24 -4.55 3.19
N TYR A 425 16.31 -4.87 1.90
CA TYR A 425 16.47 -3.88 0.84
C TYR A 425 15.49 -4.08 -0.33
N PRO A 426 15.05 -3.01 -1.00
CA PRO A 426 14.21 -3.11 -2.20
C PRO A 426 15.00 -3.66 -3.39
N ASN A 427 16.27 -3.24 -3.50
CA ASN A 427 17.17 -3.54 -4.61
C ASN A 427 18.47 -4.18 -4.11
N HIS A 428 19.15 -4.89 -5.01
CA HIS A 428 20.42 -5.56 -4.74
C HIS A 428 21.56 -4.52 -4.67
N PRO A 429 22.30 -4.40 -3.56
CA PRO A 429 23.50 -3.57 -3.49
C PRO A 429 24.59 -4.07 -4.45
N GLU A 430 25.43 -3.18 -4.98
CA GLU A 430 26.48 -3.52 -5.97
C GLU A 430 27.53 -4.50 -5.40
N ASP A 431 27.89 -4.38 -4.12
CA ASP A 431 28.93 -5.22 -3.48
C ASP A 431 28.41 -6.51 -2.82
N TRP A 432 27.11 -6.80 -2.95
CA TRP A 432 26.48 -7.98 -2.35
C TRP A 432 26.99 -9.30 -2.94
N ASP A 433 27.42 -9.29 -4.21
CA ASP A 433 28.04 -10.45 -4.84
C ASP A 433 29.45 -10.71 -4.24
N ARG A 434 30.24 -9.65 -4.04
CA ARG A 434 31.61 -9.72 -3.48
C ARG A 434 31.64 -10.22 -2.05
N GLN A 435 30.60 -9.94 -1.25
CA GLN A 435 30.52 -10.40 0.14
C GLN A 435 30.23 -11.91 0.28
N THR A 436 29.82 -12.58 -0.81
CA THR A 436 29.63 -14.05 -0.85
C THR A 436 30.72 -14.79 -1.63
N GLU A 437 31.76 -14.07 -2.05
CA GLU A 437 32.96 -14.68 -2.61
C GLU A 437 33.79 -15.19 -1.42
N PRO A 438 33.95 -16.52 -1.25
CA PRO A 438 35.06 -16.98 -0.44
C PRO A 438 36.31 -16.36 -1.07
N GLU A 439 37.17 -15.73 -0.28
CA GLU A 439 38.39 -15.03 -0.76
C GLU A 439 39.35 -15.92 -1.61
N ASN A 440 38.99 -17.19 -1.85
CA ASN A 440 39.79 -18.22 -2.49
C ASN A 440 39.06 -19.04 -3.59
N GLU A 441 37.88 -18.65 -4.10
CA GLU A 441 37.25 -19.32 -5.25
C GLU A 441 37.91 -18.89 -6.58
N THR A 442 38.20 -19.84 -7.47
CA THR A 442 38.71 -19.52 -8.82
C THR A 442 37.57 -19.10 -9.76
N ASP A 443 37.88 -18.31 -10.80
CA ASP A 443 36.90 -17.86 -11.81
C ASP A 443 36.06 -19.02 -12.38
N GLU A 444 36.67 -20.19 -12.55
CA GLU A 444 36.02 -21.40 -13.07
C GLU A 444 34.99 -21.99 -12.07
N GLN A 445 35.27 -21.92 -10.77
CA GLN A 445 34.35 -22.32 -9.71
C GLN A 445 33.17 -21.35 -9.60
N LEU A 446 33.46 -20.05 -9.75
CA LEU A 446 32.47 -18.98 -9.75
C LEU A 446 31.48 -19.13 -10.92
N GLU A 447 31.99 -19.35 -12.14
CA GLU A 447 31.17 -19.62 -13.32
C GLU A 447 30.31 -20.89 -13.16
N LYS A 448 30.85 -21.93 -12.53
CA LYS A 448 30.13 -23.20 -12.32
C LYS A 448 28.98 -23.02 -11.31
N ARG A 449 29.20 -22.23 -10.25
CA ARG A 449 28.17 -21.88 -9.26
C ARG A 449 27.06 -21.06 -9.90
N GLN A 450 27.40 -20.02 -10.66
CA GLN A 450 26.44 -19.19 -11.38
C GLN A 450 25.64 -19.98 -12.43
N ARG A 451 26.29 -20.90 -13.16
CA ARG A 451 25.62 -21.84 -14.09
C ARG A 451 24.59 -22.72 -13.36
N ASN A 452 24.94 -23.28 -12.21
CA ASN A 452 24.04 -24.12 -11.44
C ASN A 452 22.83 -23.35 -10.90
N ILE A 453 23.02 -22.10 -10.45
CA ILE A 453 21.94 -21.22 -10.01
C ILE A 453 20.97 -20.96 -11.18
N LEU A 454 21.50 -20.53 -12.33
CA LEU A 454 20.70 -20.28 -13.54
C LEU A 454 19.90 -21.52 -13.98
N GLU A 455 20.50 -22.71 -13.95
CA GLU A 455 19.81 -23.95 -14.34
C GLU A 455 18.66 -24.33 -13.40
N LYS A 456 18.91 -24.30 -12.10
CA LYS A 456 17.96 -24.80 -11.11
C LYS A 456 16.84 -23.81 -10.80
N SER A 457 17.15 -22.52 -10.72
CA SER A 457 16.18 -21.50 -10.32
C SER A 457 15.51 -20.82 -11.52
N VAL A 458 16.23 -20.36 -12.56
CA VAL A 458 15.59 -19.72 -13.73
C VAL A 458 14.89 -20.71 -14.63
N PHE A 459 15.65 -21.64 -15.21
CA PHE A 459 15.18 -22.39 -16.37
C PHE A 459 14.25 -23.54 -15.99
N GLN A 460 14.41 -24.12 -14.81
CA GLN A 460 13.54 -25.19 -14.31
C GLN A 460 12.29 -24.65 -13.61
N THR A 461 12.39 -23.55 -12.85
CA THR A 461 11.30 -23.10 -11.98
C THR A 461 10.45 -21.99 -12.61
N HIS A 462 11.07 -21.02 -13.29
CA HIS A 462 10.36 -19.81 -13.76
C HIS A 462 10.16 -19.78 -15.29
N LEU A 463 11.04 -20.41 -16.06
CA LEU A 463 11.04 -20.36 -17.52
C LEU A 463 11.08 -21.76 -18.19
N PRO A 464 10.15 -22.68 -17.85
CA PRO A 464 10.19 -24.05 -18.37
C PRO A 464 9.96 -24.13 -19.89
N LYS A 465 9.35 -23.10 -20.50
CA LYS A 465 8.87 -23.09 -21.89
C LYS A 465 9.91 -22.71 -22.95
N TYR A 466 11.11 -22.25 -22.57
CA TYR A 466 12.11 -21.76 -23.53
C TYR A 466 12.80 -22.90 -24.29
N LEU A 467 13.07 -22.66 -25.57
CA LEU A 467 13.81 -23.58 -26.44
C LEU A 467 15.29 -23.61 -26.05
N LYS A 468 15.98 -24.69 -26.46
CA LYS A 468 17.38 -24.94 -26.10
C LYS A 468 18.32 -23.80 -26.54
N ASP A 469 18.06 -23.21 -27.70
CA ASP A 469 18.89 -22.14 -28.26
C ASP A 469 18.64 -20.79 -27.58
N GLU A 470 17.40 -20.50 -27.16
CA GLU A 470 17.06 -19.33 -26.35
C GLU A 470 17.71 -19.42 -24.97
N LYS A 471 17.65 -20.60 -24.32
CA LYS A 471 18.36 -20.85 -23.04
C LYS A 471 19.87 -20.64 -23.18
N LYS A 472 20.46 -21.02 -24.33
CA LYS A 472 21.88 -20.84 -24.62
C LYS A 472 22.24 -19.37 -24.83
N LEU A 473 21.39 -18.60 -25.52
CA LEU A 473 21.55 -17.17 -25.73
C LEU A 473 21.49 -16.40 -24.40
N ILE A 474 20.46 -16.68 -23.58
CA ILE A 474 20.31 -16.10 -22.25
C ILE A 474 21.55 -16.42 -21.40
N ARG A 475 22.02 -17.68 -21.34
CA ARG A 475 23.26 -18.02 -20.61
C ARG A 475 24.46 -17.20 -21.06
N LYS A 476 24.66 -17.05 -22.38
CA LYS A 476 25.78 -16.30 -22.93
C LYS A 476 25.73 -14.83 -22.55
N LYS A 477 24.54 -14.21 -22.62
CA LYS A 477 24.31 -12.81 -22.25
C LYS A 477 24.37 -12.56 -20.74
N THR A 478 24.05 -13.55 -19.92
CA THR A 478 23.93 -13.40 -18.45
C THR A 478 25.19 -13.76 -17.67
N LEU A 479 26.05 -14.65 -18.20
CA LEU A 479 27.29 -15.07 -17.53
C LEU A 479 28.53 -14.27 -17.96
N LEU A 480 28.52 -13.67 -19.15
CA LEU A 480 29.69 -13.00 -19.73
C LEU A 480 29.60 -11.48 -19.72
N THR A 481 28.46 -10.94 -19.28
CA THR A 481 28.22 -9.50 -19.22
C THR A 481 28.14 -9.09 -17.75
N PRO A 482 28.94 -8.09 -17.31
CA PRO A 482 28.82 -7.52 -15.98
C PRO A 482 27.37 -7.11 -15.69
N TRP A 483 26.93 -7.25 -14.44
CA TRP A 483 25.53 -7.01 -14.06
C TRP A 483 25.05 -5.61 -14.45
N ASP A 484 25.89 -4.60 -14.31
CA ASP A 484 25.52 -3.21 -14.61
C ASP A 484 25.25 -3.01 -16.11
N ASP A 485 25.99 -3.73 -16.96
CA ASP A 485 25.93 -3.67 -18.43
C ASP A 485 24.87 -4.60 -19.04
N LEU A 486 24.16 -5.36 -18.20
CA LEU A 486 23.10 -6.27 -18.65
C LEU A 486 21.83 -5.48 -19.04
N GLU A 487 21.20 -5.82 -20.15
CA GLU A 487 19.90 -5.22 -20.51
C GLU A 487 18.82 -5.65 -19.49
N ASP A 488 17.86 -4.75 -19.19
CA ASP A 488 16.85 -4.96 -18.14
C ASP A 488 16.02 -6.23 -18.36
N GLU A 489 15.75 -6.59 -19.63
CA GLU A 489 15.06 -7.84 -19.99
C GLU A 489 15.81 -9.09 -19.48
N TYR A 490 17.15 -9.09 -19.44
CA TYR A 490 17.93 -10.21 -18.91
C TYR A 490 18.09 -10.12 -17.39
N LYS A 491 18.09 -8.90 -16.81
CA LYS A 491 18.11 -8.70 -15.36
C LYS A 491 16.83 -9.25 -14.71
N GLU A 492 15.70 -9.14 -15.40
CA GLU A 492 14.42 -9.72 -14.98
C GLU A 492 14.41 -11.25 -15.04
N LEU A 493 15.21 -11.86 -15.93
CA LEU A 493 15.27 -13.31 -16.14
C LEU A 493 16.22 -14.03 -15.17
N ILE A 494 17.24 -13.37 -14.62
CA ILE A 494 18.19 -13.98 -13.67
C ILE A 494 17.63 -13.90 -12.25
N PRO A 495 17.60 -15.01 -11.48
CA PRO A 495 16.94 -15.09 -10.19
C PRO A 495 17.91 -14.65 -9.11
N ARG A 496 18.39 -13.41 -9.19
CA ARG A 496 19.12 -12.80 -8.06
C ARG A 496 18.16 -12.17 -7.04
N TRP A 497 16.86 -12.41 -7.17
CA TRP A 497 15.82 -11.66 -6.47
C TRP A 497 15.39 -12.22 -5.10
N SER A 498 15.79 -13.45 -4.73
CA SER A 498 15.47 -14.05 -3.42
C SER A 498 16.70 -14.58 -2.68
N GLN A 499 17.89 -14.05 -2.97
CA GLN A 499 19.10 -14.50 -2.29
C GLN A 499 19.10 -14.01 -0.84
N VAL A 500 18.61 -14.87 0.06
CA VAL A 500 18.98 -14.84 1.46
C VAL A 500 20.46 -15.21 1.52
N ASN A 501 21.33 -14.21 1.65
CA ASN A 501 22.75 -14.45 1.85
C ASN A 501 23.05 -14.40 3.35
N THR A 502 23.50 -15.54 3.88
CA THR A 502 23.89 -15.69 5.28
C THR A 502 25.41 -15.63 5.39
N GLN A 503 25.90 -14.75 6.26
CA GLN A 503 27.30 -14.71 6.66
C GLN A 503 27.39 -15.21 8.11
N ASN A 504 28.14 -16.29 8.31
CA ASN A 504 28.40 -16.83 9.64
C ASN A 504 29.76 -16.32 10.13
N ASN A 505 29.75 -15.46 11.16
CA ASN A 505 30.97 -14.99 11.78
C ASN A 505 31.31 -15.86 12.99
N SER A 506 32.12 -16.90 12.78
CA SER A 506 32.68 -17.70 13.87
C SER A 506 33.90 -16.98 14.47
N GLY A 507 33.67 -16.08 15.43
CA GLY A 507 34.74 -15.57 16.28
C GLY A 507 35.39 -16.71 17.09
N LYS A 508 36.66 -16.57 17.48
CA LYS A 508 37.36 -17.56 18.32
C LYS A 508 36.49 -17.93 19.52
N LYS A 509 36.12 -19.21 19.63
CA LYS A 509 35.26 -19.80 20.67
C LYS A 509 35.74 -19.44 22.08
N TYR A 510 35.28 -18.31 22.60
CA TYR A 510 35.23 -18.02 24.03
C TYR A 510 33.79 -18.17 24.50
N ARG A 511 33.62 -18.51 25.79
CA ARG A 511 32.42 -19.03 26.47
C ARG A 511 31.08 -18.29 26.27
N PHE A 512 31.04 -17.18 25.53
CA PHE A 512 29.87 -16.32 25.35
C PHE A 512 29.57 -15.94 23.89
N HIS A 513 30.38 -16.32 22.90
CA HIS A 513 30.11 -16.00 21.49
C HIS A 513 29.50 -17.21 20.78
N ARG A 514 28.18 -17.17 20.58
CA ARG A 514 27.47 -18.08 19.67
C ARG A 514 27.75 -17.68 18.22
N ASP A 515 27.55 -18.61 17.28
CA ASP A 515 27.66 -18.31 15.85
C ASP A 515 26.59 -17.26 15.48
N GLN A 516 27.04 -16.05 15.13
CA GLN A 516 26.15 -14.97 14.68
C GLN A 516 25.90 -15.12 13.17
N THR A 517 24.62 -15.07 12.81
CA THR A 517 24.14 -15.11 11.43
C THR A 517 23.64 -13.73 11.03
N LEU A 518 24.33 -13.10 10.08
CA LEU A 518 23.85 -11.91 9.40
C LEU A 518 23.23 -12.31 8.07
N SER A 519 21.96 -11.94 7.85
CA SER A 519 21.25 -12.17 6.60
C SER A 519 21.04 -10.89 5.82
N TYR A 520 21.20 -10.98 4.52
CA TYR A 520 20.82 -9.93 3.59
C TYR A 520 19.59 -10.37 2.81
N LEU A 521 18.51 -9.59 2.89
CA LEU A 521 17.18 -9.92 2.39
C LEU A 521 16.71 -8.90 1.35
N LYS A 522 16.04 -9.39 0.30
CA LYS A 522 15.46 -8.54 -0.74
C LYS A 522 13.94 -8.53 -0.66
N MET A 523 13.34 -7.35 -0.65
CA MET A 523 11.90 -7.17 -0.60
C MET A 523 11.50 -5.93 -1.42
N ASN A 524 11.28 -6.13 -2.73
CA ASN A 524 10.92 -5.07 -3.67
C ASN A 524 9.41 -4.77 -3.59
N PRO A 525 8.98 -3.49 -3.44
CA PRO A 525 7.57 -3.13 -3.36
C PRO A 525 6.81 -3.20 -4.70
N GLU A 526 7.48 -3.45 -5.83
CA GLU A 526 6.84 -3.59 -7.14
C GLU A 526 5.83 -4.75 -7.20
N LEU A 527 4.73 -4.57 -7.94
CA LEU A 527 3.65 -5.56 -8.08
C LEU A 527 3.88 -6.58 -9.22
N THR A 528 5.12 -6.82 -9.60
CA THR A 528 5.44 -7.85 -10.61
C THR A 528 5.33 -9.25 -9.99
N VAL A 529 5.04 -10.26 -10.82
CA VAL A 529 4.97 -11.67 -10.35
C VAL A 529 6.26 -12.07 -9.63
N HIS A 530 7.41 -11.60 -10.10
CA HIS A 530 8.72 -11.88 -9.51
C HIS A 530 8.94 -11.18 -8.17
N SER A 531 8.57 -9.90 -8.06
CA SER A 531 8.67 -9.15 -6.80
C SER A 531 7.73 -9.72 -5.73
N ILE A 532 6.53 -10.19 -6.11
CA ILE A 532 5.61 -10.88 -5.21
C ILE A 532 6.20 -12.20 -4.69
N ASP A 533 6.78 -13.03 -5.56
CA ASP A 533 7.39 -14.30 -5.13
C ASP A 533 8.63 -14.07 -4.24
N ALA A 534 9.46 -13.07 -4.58
CA ALA A 534 10.61 -12.65 -3.78
C ALA A 534 10.18 -12.24 -2.37
N LYS A 535 9.18 -11.36 -2.29
CA LYS A 535 8.59 -10.88 -1.05
C LYS A 535 8.08 -12.04 -0.20
N ASN A 536 7.32 -12.96 -0.77
CA ASN A 536 6.76 -14.10 -0.05
C ASN A 536 7.87 -15.00 0.53
N LYS A 537 8.92 -15.29 -0.24
CA LYS A 537 10.09 -16.05 0.25
C LYS A 537 10.83 -15.34 1.37
N THR A 538 11.01 -14.02 1.26
CA THR A 538 11.64 -13.22 2.32
C THR A 538 10.81 -13.25 3.60
N LEU A 539 9.49 -13.13 3.50
CA LEU A 539 8.58 -13.23 4.65
C LEU A 539 8.60 -14.63 5.28
N ASP A 540 8.61 -15.70 4.46
CA ASP A 540 8.78 -17.07 4.93
C ASP A 540 10.12 -17.25 5.66
N TYR A 541 11.21 -16.67 5.15
CA TYR A 541 12.52 -16.75 5.80
C TYR A 541 12.55 -16.01 7.15
N ILE A 542 12.01 -14.79 7.19
CA ILE A 542 11.89 -14.00 8.43
C ILE A 542 11.10 -14.80 9.47
N PHE A 543 9.92 -15.31 9.09
CA PHE A 543 9.07 -16.10 9.98
C PHE A 543 9.78 -17.35 10.50
N ASN A 544 10.33 -18.17 9.60
CA ASN A 544 11.00 -19.42 9.97
C ASN A 544 12.21 -19.18 10.88
N THR A 545 12.93 -18.07 10.69
CA THR A 545 14.10 -17.76 11.52
C THR A 545 13.68 -17.32 12.93
N ILE A 546 12.66 -16.48 13.06
CA ILE A 546 12.09 -16.09 14.36
C ILE A 546 11.62 -17.34 15.12
N VAL A 547 10.90 -18.22 14.43
CA VAL A 547 10.39 -19.48 14.99
C VAL A 547 11.53 -20.43 15.39
N SER A 548 12.59 -20.52 14.58
CA SER A 548 13.79 -21.31 14.93
C SER A 548 14.50 -20.75 16.17
N GLY A 549 14.62 -19.43 16.30
CA GLY A 549 15.16 -18.80 17.50
C GLY A 549 14.31 -19.09 18.74
N ALA A 550 12.98 -19.06 18.59
CA ALA A 550 12.07 -19.41 19.66
C ALA A 550 12.22 -20.90 20.07
N ASP A 551 12.36 -21.80 19.09
CA ASP A 551 12.64 -23.21 19.31
C ASP A 551 13.95 -23.41 20.11
N ASP A 552 15.02 -22.68 19.81
CA ASP A 552 16.26 -22.76 20.59
C ASP A 552 16.06 -22.30 22.03
N VAL A 553 15.28 -21.25 22.26
CA VAL A 553 14.89 -20.81 23.61
C VAL A 553 14.11 -21.91 24.31
N PHE A 554 13.13 -22.53 23.63
CA PHE A 554 12.32 -23.61 24.17
C PHE A 554 13.13 -24.86 24.52
N HIS A 555 14.03 -25.32 23.64
CA HIS A 555 14.84 -26.52 23.89
C HIS A 555 15.85 -26.30 25.04
N ASN A 556 16.32 -25.07 25.21
CA ASN A 556 17.14 -24.71 26.37
C ASN A 556 16.33 -24.67 27.68
N ARG A 557 14.99 -24.55 27.66
CA ARG A 557 14.12 -24.73 28.85
C ARG A 557 14.28 -26.12 29.45
N GLY A 558 14.43 -27.15 28.62
CA GLY A 558 14.57 -28.54 29.07
C GLY A 558 15.94 -28.88 29.69
N LYS A 559 16.92 -27.97 29.62
CA LYS A 559 18.26 -28.15 30.21
C LYS A 559 18.45 -27.37 31.52
N ILE A 560 17.47 -26.56 31.90
CA ILE A 560 17.47 -25.78 33.15
C ILE A 560 16.27 -26.26 33.99
N THR A 561 16.38 -27.48 34.49
CA THR A 561 15.66 -27.95 35.67
C THR A 561 16.71 -28.64 36.55
N PRO A 562 16.72 -28.42 37.88
CA PRO A 562 17.88 -28.58 38.74
C PRO A 562 18.49 -29.98 38.77
#